data_AF-A0A945BMP9-F1
#
_entry.id   AF-A0A945BMP9-F1
#
_cell.length_a   1.000
_cell.length_b   1.000
_cell.length_c   1.000
_cell.angle_alpha   90.00
_cell.angle_beta   90.00
_cell.angle_gamma   90.00
#
_symmetry.space_group_name_H-M   'P 1'
#
loop_
_entity.id
_entity.type
_entity.pdbx_description
1 polymer ?
#
loop_
_entity_poly.entity_id
_entity_poly.type
_entity_poly.pdbx_seq_one_letter_code
_entity_poly.pdbx_strand_id
1 'polypeptide(L)'
;GILWRNKDVRGNASSPVLWTGKGVSLVICSDRRAYVAVNPVTGETVWQTPGGGDSTPVISGDWMVVYSKDKQVGLAAYHLARDGATQAWSFPMSERRSQSTPVIYDRHAYLTGGEWHMCVELATGKRRWKESRQNTISSPVIADGKLIALEKKGSDLVMIDTNRKEHRELGRTRIKAMRCPSPVVVDGKLYLRMADNLSCFDLRAKPGVQ
;
A
#
# COMPACT_ATOMS: atom_id res chain seq x y z
N GLY A 1 -4.32 1.41 -31.24
CA GLY A 1 -2.95 0.87 -31.34
C GLY A 1 -2.17 1.20 -30.08
N ILE A 2 -1.01 0.59 -29.87
CA ILE A 2 -0.09 0.98 -28.78
C ILE A 2 0.45 2.39 -29.09
N LEU A 3 0.29 3.34 -28.16
CA LEU A 3 0.78 4.72 -28.33
C LEU A 3 2.31 4.81 -28.14
N TRP A 4 2.81 4.19 -27.07
CA TRP A 4 4.24 4.11 -26.77
C TRP A 4 4.53 2.88 -25.91
N ARG A 5 5.82 2.52 -25.81
CA ARG A 5 6.31 1.45 -24.94
C ARG A 5 7.59 1.90 -24.25
N ASN A 6 7.56 2.03 -22.93
CA ASN A 6 8.74 2.25 -22.10
C ASN A 6 9.40 0.90 -21.74
N LYS A 7 10.71 0.75 -21.95
CA LYS A 7 11.46 -0.50 -21.70
C LYS A 7 12.29 -0.47 -20.41
N ASP A 8 12.32 0.69 -19.74
CA ASP A 8 13.06 0.91 -18.49
C ASP A 8 12.25 0.39 -17.29
N VAL A 9 10.93 0.53 -17.35
CA VAL A 9 10.03 0.00 -16.32
C VAL A 9 9.85 -1.51 -16.48
N ARG A 10 10.38 -2.29 -15.53
CA ARG A 10 10.19 -3.75 -15.48
C ARG A 10 9.68 -4.16 -14.11
N GLY A 11 8.47 -4.71 -14.05
CA GLY A 11 7.84 -5.10 -12.80
C GLY A 11 7.15 -6.45 -12.90
N ASN A 12 6.53 -6.89 -11.80
CA ASN A 12 5.69 -8.09 -11.79
C ASN A 12 4.26 -7.75 -11.39
N ALA A 13 4.05 -7.18 -10.20
CA ALA A 13 2.72 -7.03 -9.61
C ALA A 13 2.31 -5.59 -9.25
N SER A 14 3.25 -4.64 -9.31
CA SER A 14 2.98 -3.24 -8.98
C SER A 14 2.18 -2.55 -10.08
N SER A 15 1.18 -1.77 -9.71
CA SER A 15 0.39 -0.96 -10.65
C SER A 15 1.03 0.43 -10.84
N PRO A 16 0.93 1.04 -12.04
CA PRO A 16 1.31 2.43 -12.24
C PRO A 16 0.29 3.37 -11.57
N VAL A 17 0.75 4.54 -11.11
CA VAL A 17 -0.10 5.58 -10.51
C VAL A 17 0.19 6.93 -11.14
N LEU A 18 -0.84 7.67 -11.52
CA LEU A 18 -0.69 9.03 -12.03
C LEU A 18 -0.44 10.00 -10.88
N TRP A 19 0.62 10.80 -11.00
CA TRP A 19 0.84 11.98 -10.17
C TRP A 19 0.72 13.24 -11.00
N THR A 20 -0.04 14.21 -10.49
CA THR A 20 -0.11 15.57 -11.05
C THR A 20 0.26 16.56 -9.96
N GLY A 21 1.37 17.27 -10.16
CA GLY A 21 1.93 18.19 -9.19
C GLY A 21 3.03 19.04 -9.82
N LYS A 22 3.32 20.20 -9.23
CA LYS A 22 4.38 21.12 -9.70
C LYS A 22 4.33 21.43 -11.21
N GLY A 23 3.14 21.48 -11.80
CA GLY A 23 2.93 21.78 -13.23
C GLY A 23 3.27 20.63 -14.19
N VAL A 24 3.43 19.39 -13.71
CA VAL A 24 3.64 18.21 -14.56
C VAL A 24 2.65 17.10 -14.21
N SER A 25 2.43 16.18 -15.15
CA SER A 25 1.76 14.91 -14.91
C SER A 25 2.69 13.78 -15.30
N LEU A 26 2.98 12.88 -14.35
CA LEU A 26 3.90 11.76 -14.54
C LEU A 26 3.23 10.46 -14.10
N VAL A 27 3.45 9.39 -14.85
CA VAL A 27 3.08 8.03 -14.44
C VAL A 27 4.20 7.49 -13.59
N ILE A 28 3.92 7.27 -12.30
CA ILE A 28 4.86 6.71 -11.34
C ILE A 28 4.72 5.19 -11.34
N CYS A 29 5.84 4.52 -11.55
CA CYS A 29 5.93 3.07 -11.65
C CYS A 29 6.95 2.53 -10.64
N SER A 30 6.67 1.35 -10.10
CA SER A 30 7.70 0.56 -9.41
C SER A 30 8.36 -0.41 -10.39
N ASP A 31 9.66 -0.24 -10.60
CA ASP A 31 10.53 -1.21 -11.27
C ASP A 31 11.09 -2.21 -10.23
N ARG A 32 11.81 -3.25 -10.67
CA ARG A 32 12.52 -4.20 -9.78
C ARG A 32 13.52 -3.54 -8.82
N ARG A 33 14.15 -2.42 -9.19
CA ARG A 33 15.24 -1.78 -8.41
C ARG A 33 15.11 -0.26 -8.27
N ALA A 34 14.07 0.33 -8.84
CA ALA A 34 13.86 1.77 -8.81
C ALA A 34 12.37 2.13 -8.78
N TYR A 35 12.08 3.35 -8.35
CA TYR A 35 10.83 4.03 -8.72
C TYR A 35 11.12 4.90 -9.93
N VAL A 36 10.24 4.84 -10.92
CA VAL A 36 10.43 5.45 -12.24
C VAL A 36 9.25 6.38 -12.52
N ALA A 37 9.53 7.59 -12.96
CA ALA A 37 8.50 8.48 -13.50
C ALA A 37 8.56 8.53 -15.02
N VAL A 38 7.41 8.37 -15.65
CA VAL A 38 7.26 8.31 -17.10
C VAL A 38 6.34 9.42 -17.57
N ASN A 39 6.71 10.10 -18.66
CA ASN A 39 5.83 11.04 -19.32
C ASN A 39 4.62 10.29 -19.92
N PRO A 40 3.37 10.58 -19.53
CA PRO A 40 2.19 9.86 -20.01
C PRO A 40 1.94 10.02 -21.51
N VAL A 41 2.45 11.10 -22.13
CA VAL A 41 2.26 11.41 -23.54
C VAL A 41 3.31 10.71 -24.41
N THR A 42 4.59 10.83 -24.04
CA THR A 42 5.70 10.33 -24.86
C THR A 42 6.14 8.91 -24.48
N GLY A 43 5.86 8.48 -23.26
CA GLY A 43 6.36 7.21 -22.71
C GLY A 43 7.82 7.27 -22.28
N GLU A 44 8.47 8.44 -22.32
CA GLU A 44 9.86 8.59 -21.93
C GLU A 44 10.02 8.61 -20.41
N THR A 45 11.10 8.01 -19.93
CA THR A 45 11.51 8.09 -18.53
C THR A 45 11.99 9.51 -18.23
N VAL A 46 11.37 10.17 -17.26
CA VAL A 46 11.74 11.53 -16.81
C VAL A 46 12.80 11.46 -15.72
N TRP A 47 12.59 10.58 -14.73
CA TRP A 47 13.54 10.37 -13.65
C TRP A 47 13.41 8.98 -13.03
N GLN A 48 14.44 8.58 -12.29
CA GLN A 48 14.47 7.36 -11.49
C GLN A 48 15.07 7.64 -10.11
N THR A 49 14.61 6.92 -9.09
CA THR A 49 15.20 6.94 -7.74
C THR A 49 15.32 5.51 -7.19
N PRO A 50 16.33 5.20 -6.34
CA PRO A 50 16.50 3.85 -5.78
C PRO A 50 15.27 3.34 -5.00
N GLY A 51 15.06 2.02 -5.05
CA GLY A 51 14.00 1.33 -4.34
C GLY A 51 13.37 0.23 -5.19
N GLY A 52 12.09 0.39 -5.51
CA GLY A 52 11.34 -0.55 -6.33
C GLY A 52 10.84 -1.80 -5.60
N GLY A 53 10.29 -2.73 -6.36
CA GLY A 53 9.64 -3.93 -5.86
C GLY A 53 8.20 -4.06 -6.35
N ASP A 54 7.44 -4.90 -5.66
CA ASP A 54 6.12 -5.33 -6.13
C ASP A 54 4.97 -4.53 -5.48
N SER A 55 5.25 -3.69 -4.49
CA SER A 55 4.27 -2.78 -3.89
C SER A 55 3.87 -1.69 -4.87
N THR A 56 2.59 -1.31 -4.87
CA THR A 56 2.12 -0.16 -5.66
C THR A 56 2.45 1.14 -4.91
N PRO A 57 3.08 2.16 -5.52
CA PRO A 57 3.26 3.45 -4.88
C PRO A 57 1.93 4.10 -4.51
N VAL A 58 1.81 4.67 -3.32
CA VAL A 58 0.60 5.40 -2.90
C VAL A 58 0.89 6.89 -2.83
N ILE A 59 0.05 7.69 -3.48
CA ILE A 59 0.28 9.11 -3.67
C ILE A 59 -0.79 9.94 -2.94
N SER A 60 -0.37 10.98 -2.24
CA SER A 60 -1.24 11.96 -1.59
C SER A 60 -0.64 13.36 -1.73
N GLY A 61 -1.11 14.14 -2.70
CA GLY A 61 -0.46 15.38 -3.11
C GLY A 61 0.93 15.10 -3.67
N ASP A 62 1.95 15.75 -3.11
CA ASP A 62 3.36 15.53 -3.51
C ASP A 62 4.05 14.43 -2.68
N TRP A 63 3.32 13.70 -1.84
CA TRP A 63 3.86 12.56 -1.11
C TRP A 63 3.69 11.26 -1.87
N MET A 64 4.74 10.45 -1.90
CA MET A 64 4.71 9.06 -2.34
C MET A 64 5.14 8.16 -1.20
N VAL A 65 4.33 7.16 -0.83
CA VAL A 65 4.64 6.13 0.17
C VAL A 65 4.76 4.78 -0.54
N VAL A 66 5.78 4.01 -0.16
CA VAL A 66 6.15 2.76 -0.83
C VAL A 66 6.60 1.71 0.18
N TYR A 67 6.41 0.44 -0.16
CA TYR A 67 7.05 -0.68 0.53
C TYR A 67 8.03 -1.39 -0.43
N SER A 68 9.31 -1.06 -0.27
CA SER A 68 10.38 -1.50 -1.15
C SER A 68 10.82 -2.93 -0.89
N LYS A 69 11.30 -3.61 -1.94
CA LYS A 69 12.08 -4.85 -1.80
C LYS A 69 13.53 -4.58 -1.41
N ASP A 70 14.04 -3.38 -1.68
CA ASP A 70 15.34 -2.95 -1.18
C ASP A 70 15.26 -2.82 0.34
N LYS A 71 16.09 -3.62 1.04
CA LYS A 71 16.09 -3.70 2.50
C LYS A 71 16.50 -2.40 3.18
N GLN A 72 17.29 -1.56 2.51
CA GLN A 72 17.71 -0.26 3.04
C GLN A 72 16.61 0.79 2.91
N VAL A 73 15.71 0.62 1.94
CA VAL A 73 14.55 1.48 1.75
C VAL A 73 13.38 1.01 2.63
N GLY A 74 13.02 -0.28 2.56
CA GLY A 74 11.88 -0.86 3.28
C GLY A 74 10.61 -0.04 3.12
N LEU A 75 9.95 0.34 4.22
CA LEU A 75 8.83 1.30 4.18
C LEU A 75 9.39 2.72 4.14
N ALA A 76 9.08 3.48 3.09
CA ALA A 76 9.61 4.81 2.91
C ALA A 76 8.57 5.80 2.39
N ALA A 77 8.84 7.09 2.59
CA ALA A 77 8.14 8.16 1.93
C ALA A 77 9.11 9.09 1.19
N TYR A 78 8.62 9.62 0.08
CA TYR A 78 9.33 10.54 -0.80
C TYR A 78 8.46 11.75 -1.09
N HIS A 79 9.12 12.89 -1.31
CA HIS A 79 8.54 14.06 -1.94
C HIS A 79 8.77 14.00 -3.45
N LEU A 80 7.69 14.03 -4.21
CA LEU A 80 7.72 14.03 -5.67
C LEU A 80 8.02 15.45 -6.19
N ALA A 81 8.91 15.51 -7.19
CA ALA A 81 9.28 16.71 -7.92
C ALA A 81 9.28 16.45 -9.43
N ARG A 82 9.48 17.51 -10.22
CA ARG A 82 9.42 17.43 -11.69
C ARG A 82 10.52 16.53 -12.27
N ASP A 83 11.68 16.53 -11.62
CA ASP A 83 12.96 15.96 -12.06
C ASP A 83 13.51 14.89 -11.10
N GLY A 84 12.73 14.50 -10.09
CA GLY A 84 13.13 13.45 -9.16
C GLY A 84 12.12 13.22 -8.04
N ALA A 85 12.55 12.41 -7.08
CA ALA A 85 11.85 12.21 -5.82
C ALA A 85 12.86 12.18 -4.67
N THR A 86 12.67 13.02 -3.66
CA THR A 86 13.56 13.11 -2.51
C THR A 86 13.02 12.25 -1.37
N GLN A 87 13.82 11.31 -0.85
CA GLN A 87 13.43 10.50 0.29
C GLN A 87 13.30 11.38 1.54
N ALA A 88 12.11 11.42 2.13
CA ALA A 88 11.85 12.16 3.36
C ALA A 88 12.22 11.33 4.60
N TRP A 89 11.86 10.04 4.59
CA TRP A 89 12.20 9.08 5.64
C TRP A 89 12.11 7.65 5.11
N SER A 90 12.78 6.73 5.81
CA SER A 90 12.72 5.29 5.53
C SER A 90 12.80 4.46 6.81
N PHE A 91 12.25 3.25 6.74
CA PHE A 91 12.39 2.20 7.73
C PHE A 91 12.93 0.96 7.02
N PRO A 92 14.22 0.64 7.18
CA PRO A 92 14.81 -0.57 6.65
C PRO A 92 14.04 -1.82 7.13
N MET A 93 13.80 -2.75 6.21
CA MET A 93 13.02 -3.97 6.44
C MET A 93 13.70 -5.16 5.77
N SER A 94 13.85 -6.26 6.50
CA SER A 94 14.60 -7.44 6.03
C SER A 94 13.71 -8.46 5.33
N GLU A 95 12.39 -8.28 5.43
CA GLU A 95 11.37 -9.18 4.95
C GLU A 95 11.40 -9.30 3.42
N ARG A 96 11.43 -10.55 2.94
CA ARG A 96 11.53 -10.85 1.50
C ARG A 96 10.25 -10.56 0.71
N ARG A 97 9.14 -10.32 1.40
CA ARG A 97 7.81 -10.16 0.83
C ARG A 97 7.34 -8.73 1.01
N SER A 98 7.45 -7.95 -0.06
CA SER A 98 7.11 -6.53 -0.10
C SER A 98 5.96 -6.19 -1.05
N GLN A 99 5.09 -7.16 -1.39
CA GLN A 99 3.99 -6.90 -2.34
C GLN A 99 2.81 -6.15 -1.70
N SER A 100 2.73 -6.10 -0.36
CA SER A 100 1.67 -5.34 0.32
C SER A 100 1.83 -3.86 0.00
N THR A 101 0.75 -3.23 -0.43
CA THR A 101 0.69 -1.79 -0.71
C THR A 101 0.27 -1.07 0.57
N PRO A 102 1.05 -0.10 1.08
CA PRO A 102 0.64 0.71 2.23
C PRO A 102 -0.58 1.58 1.87
N VAL A 103 -1.21 2.20 2.85
CA VAL A 103 -2.30 3.18 2.63
C VAL A 103 -1.97 4.48 3.33
N ILE A 104 -2.34 5.61 2.71
CA ILE A 104 -2.26 6.93 3.33
C ILE A 104 -3.65 7.30 3.83
N TYR A 105 -3.76 7.60 5.12
CA TYR A 105 -5.00 8.08 5.72
C TYR A 105 -4.70 9.12 6.79
N ASP A 106 -5.41 10.25 6.74
CA ASP A 106 -5.31 11.32 7.73
C ASP A 106 -3.86 11.71 8.10
N ARG A 107 -3.05 11.98 7.06
CA ARG A 107 -1.62 12.36 7.14
C ARG A 107 -0.70 11.29 7.74
N HIS A 108 -1.11 10.03 7.75
CA HIS A 108 -0.34 8.89 8.24
C HIS A 108 -0.23 7.81 7.17
N ALA A 109 0.94 7.16 7.10
CA ALA A 109 1.15 5.96 6.33
C ALA A 109 0.89 4.73 7.21
N TYR A 110 0.05 3.82 6.73
CA TYR A 110 -0.21 2.54 7.37
C TYR A 110 0.30 1.41 6.48
N LEU A 111 1.09 0.50 7.06
CA LEU A 111 1.56 -0.71 6.39
C LEU A 111 1.03 -1.92 7.14
N THR A 112 0.47 -2.87 6.39
CA THR A 112 0.20 -4.24 6.85
C THR A 112 0.98 -5.21 5.97
N GLY A 113 2.26 -5.35 6.26
CA GLY A 113 3.22 -5.95 5.34
C GLY A 113 4.59 -6.05 5.98
N GLY A 114 5.38 -7.04 5.56
CA GLY A 114 6.41 -7.58 6.46
C GLY A 114 5.73 -8.14 7.73
N GLU A 115 6.46 -8.63 8.72
CA GLU A 115 5.86 -9.23 9.92
C GLU A 115 5.24 -8.18 10.88
N TRP A 116 4.75 -7.06 10.34
CA TRP A 116 4.43 -5.84 11.07
C TRP A 116 3.16 -5.14 10.57
N HIS A 117 2.35 -4.68 11.52
CA HIS A 117 1.49 -3.53 11.31
C HIS A 117 2.24 -2.28 11.75
N MET A 118 2.26 -1.23 10.94
CA MET A 118 2.92 0.04 11.26
C MET A 118 2.06 1.24 10.93
N CYS A 119 2.14 2.28 11.76
CA CYS A 119 1.62 3.61 11.51
C CYS A 119 2.74 4.64 11.67
N VAL A 120 2.93 5.47 10.65
CA VAL A 120 3.99 6.47 10.59
C VAL A 120 3.37 7.80 10.22
N GLU A 121 3.71 8.86 10.94
CA GLU A 121 3.34 10.22 10.57
C GLU A 121 4.06 10.62 9.27
N LEU A 122 3.29 11.04 8.26
CA LEU A 122 3.81 11.27 6.92
C LEU A 122 4.84 12.41 6.89
N ALA A 123 4.59 13.51 7.58
CA ALA A 123 5.44 14.70 7.55
C ALA A 123 6.80 14.51 8.24
N THR A 124 6.84 13.74 9.32
CA THR A 124 8.00 13.67 10.22
C THR A 124 8.73 12.33 10.18
N GLY A 125 8.09 11.30 9.62
CA GLY A 125 8.57 9.93 9.76
C GLY A 125 8.46 9.38 11.18
N LYS A 126 7.77 10.09 12.11
CA LYS A 126 7.61 9.61 13.48
C LYS A 126 6.72 8.38 13.47
N ARG A 127 7.30 7.23 13.83
CA ARG A 127 6.56 5.98 14.05
C ARG A 127 5.65 6.15 15.25
N ARG A 128 4.34 6.06 15.02
CA ARG A 128 3.31 6.16 16.06
C ARG A 128 3.15 4.84 16.80
N TRP A 129 3.10 3.76 16.05
CA TRP A 129 3.14 2.40 16.59
C TRP A 129 3.70 1.43 15.56
N LYS A 130 4.18 0.29 16.06
CA LYS A 130 4.63 -0.87 15.30
C LYS A 130 4.33 -2.11 16.11
N GLU A 131 3.72 -3.09 15.46
CA GLU A 131 3.16 -4.24 16.15
C GLU A 131 3.42 -5.51 15.33
N SER A 132 3.93 -6.56 15.97
CA SER A 132 4.26 -7.81 15.27
C SER A 132 3.00 -8.56 14.90
N ARG A 133 2.91 -8.99 13.63
CA ARG A 133 1.75 -9.69 13.08
C ARG A 133 2.16 -10.74 12.07
N GLN A 134 1.33 -11.79 11.96
CA GLN A 134 1.49 -12.79 10.91
C GLN A 134 0.84 -12.32 9.62
N ASN A 135 1.47 -11.36 8.95
CA ASN A 135 0.87 -10.76 7.77
C ASN A 135 0.91 -11.66 6.55
N THR A 136 0.05 -11.30 5.60
CA THR A 136 0.14 -11.75 4.21
C THR A 136 0.72 -10.61 3.36
N ILE A 137 0.81 -10.84 2.05
CA ILE A 137 1.21 -9.80 1.09
C ILE A 137 0.00 -9.00 0.56
N SER A 138 -1.16 -9.20 1.17
CA SER A 138 -2.38 -8.44 0.89
C SER A 138 -2.23 -7.00 1.36
N SER A 139 -2.74 -6.07 0.55
CA SER A 139 -2.81 -4.67 0.92
C SER A 139 -4.02 -4.43 1.84
N PRO A 140 -3.95 -3.54 2.84
CA PRO A 140 -5.10 -3.21 3.66
C PRO A 140 -6.03 -2.23 2.94
N VAL A 141 -7.20 -2.00 3.52
CA VAL A 141 -8.13 -0.93 3.11
C VAL A 141 -8.56 -0.12 4.32
N ILE A 142 -8.87 1.16 4.10
CA ILE A 142 -9.45 2.03 5.13
C ILE A 142 -10.93 2.21 4.82
N ALA A 143 -11.78 2.03 5.83
CA ALA A 143 -13.20 2.36 5.76
C ALA A 143 -13.65 2.95 7.09
N ASP A 144 -14.30 4.13 7.08
CA ASP A 144 -14.84 4.79 8.27
C ASP A 144 -13.81 4.88 9.44
N GLY A 145 -12.59 5.32 9.13
CA GLY A 145 -11.51 5.43 10.11
C GLY A 145 -11.01 4.10 10.69
N LYS A 146 -11.29 2.97 10.03
CA LYS A 146 -10.84 1.63 10.45
C LYS A 146 -9.98 1.02 9.36
N LEU A 147 -8.83 0.49 9.77
CA LEU A 147 -7.93 -0.26 8.91
C LEU A 147 -8.36 -1.73 8.91
N ILE A 148 -8.69 -2.25 7.74
CA ILE A 148 -9.09 -3.64 7.54
C ILE A 148 -7.96 -4.36 6.82
N ALA A 149 -7.48 -5.46 7.38
CA ALA A 149 -6.34 -6.21 6.87
C ALA A 149 -6.57 -7.71 6.96
N LEU A 150 -5.82 -8.45 6.14
CA LEU A 150 -5.75 -9.91 6.24
C LEU A 150 -4.45 -10.34 6.92
N GLU A 151 -4.56 -11.39 7.72
CA GLU A 151 -3.45 -12.05 8.38
C GLU A 151 -3.46 -13.55 8.07
N LYS A 152 -2.39 -14.24 8.48
CA LYS A 152 -2.22 -15.70 8.41
C LYS A 152 -2.62 -16.27 7.05
N LYS A 153 -2.05 -15.69 5.98
CA LYS A 153 -2.27 -16.10 4.58
C LYS A 153 -3.74 -16.02 4.14
N GLY A 154 -4.53 -15.10 4.73
CA GLY A 154 -5.92 -14.88 4.38
C GLY A 154 -6.92 -15.65 5.25
N SER A 155 -6.48 -16.25 6.35
CA SER A 155 -7.37 -16.98 7.27
C SER A 155 -8.03 -16.10 8.32
N ASP A 156 -7.44 -14.94 8.63
CA ASP A 156 -7.97 -13.98 9.59
C ASP A 156 -8.21 -12.64 8.89
N LEU A 157 -9.41 -12.09 9.05
CA LEU A 157 -9.74 -10.69 8.73
C LEU A 157 -9.76 -9.91 10.03
N VAL A 158 -8.93 -8.87 10.11
CA VAL A 158 -8.78 -8.03 11.30
C VAL A 158 -9.20 -6.60 11.00
N MET A 159 -9.79 -5.95 11.99
CA MET A 159 -10.18 -4.55 11.96
C MET A 159 -9.45 -3.81 13.06
N ILE A 160 -8.80 -2.71 12.70
CA ILE A 160 -7.89 -1.95 13.58
C ILE A 160 -8.32 -0.49 13.58
N ASP A 161 -8.31 0.12 14.76
CA ASP A 161 -8.54 1.55 14.93
C ASP A 161 -7.40 2.35 14.29
N THR A 162 -7.72 3.35 13.47
CA THR A 162 -6.69 4.24 12.88
C THR A 162 -6.15 5.28 13.87
N ASN A 163 -6.75 5.38 15.06
CA ASN A 163 -6.07 5.31 16.35
C ASN A 163 -4.54 5.59 16.35
N ARG A 164 -4.05 6.82 16.27
CA ARG A 164 -2.59 7.09 16.22
C ARG A 164 -1.86 6.88 17.55
N LYS A 165 -2.59 6.69 18.65
CA LYS A 165 -1.99 6.52 19.99
C LYS A 165 -1.33 5.16 20.16
N GLU A 166 -1.96 4.10 19.67
CA GLU A 166 -1.50 2.72 19.82
C GLU A 166 -2.12 1.82 18.75
N HIS A 167 -1.54 0.62 18.56
CA HIS A 167 -2.19 -0.42 17.77
C HIS A 167 -3.37 -0.98 18.56
N ARG A 168 -4.60 -0.71 18.13
CA ARG A 168 -5.81 -1.20 18.79
C ARG A 168 -6.67 -1.99 17.81
N GLU A 169 -6.76 -3.29 18.03
CA GLU A 169 -7.70 -4.14 17.31
C GLU A 169 -9.13 -3.93 17.82
N LEU A 170 -10.06 -3.71 16.89
CA LEU A 170 -11.48 -3.54 17.15
C LEU A 170 -12.24 -4.86 17.03
N GLY A 171 -11.72 -5.79 16.23
CA GLY A 171 -12.30 -7.11 16.07
C GLY A 171 -11.55 -7.96 15.06
N ARG A 172 -11.85 -9.26 15.10
CA ARG A 172 -11.31 -10.27 14.20
C ARG A 172 -12.37 -11.29 13.86
N THR A 173 -12.29 -11.84 12.66
CA THR A 173 -13.08 -13.01 12.28
C THR A 173 -12.27 -13.95 11.41
N ARG A 174 -12.58 -15.25 11.49
CA ARG A 174 -12.01 -16.24 10.58
C ARG A 174 -12.72 -16.17 9.24
N ILE A 175 -11.94 -16.16 8.19
CA ILE A 175 -12.42 -16.14 6.81
C ILE A 175 -11.61 -17.14 5.99
N LYS A 176 -12.21 -17.78 4.99
CA LYS A 176 -11.49 -18.65 4.05
C LYS A 176 -11.12 -17.87 2.79
N ALA A 177 -10.43 -16.75 2.97
CA ALA A 177 -10.01 -15.93 1.85
C ALA A 177 -9.01 -16.71 0.97
N MET A 178 -8.85 -16.30 -0.29
CA MET A 178 -7.76 -16.80 -1.12
C MET A 178 -6.40 -16.53 -0.43
N ARG A 179 -5.33 -17.15 -0.91
CA ARG A 179 -3.98 -16.80 -0.48
C ARG A 179 -3.62 -15.41 -1.02
N CYS A 180 -3.64 -14.41 -0.14
CA CYS A 180 -3.22 -13.03 -0.39
C CYS A 180 -4.14 -12.09 -1.23
N PRO A 181 -5.49 -12.13 -1.11
CA PRO A 181 -6.36 -11.16 -1.77
C PRO A 181 -6.31 -9.82 -1.04
N SER A 182 -6.45 -8.70 -1.75
CA SER A 182 -6.68 -7.40 -1.11
C SER A 182 -8.21 -7.16 -0.99
N PRO A 183 -8.72 -6.76 0.17
CA PRO A 183 -10.12 -6.36 0.34
C PRO A 183 -10.46 -5.09 -0.45
N VAL A 184 -11.71 -4.95 -0.87
CA VAL A 184 -12.26 -3.71 -1.44
C VAL A 184 -13.52 -3.34 -0.67
N VAL A 185 -13.69 -2.05 -0.34
CA VAL A 185 -14.89 -1.55 0.32
C VAL A 185 -15.61 -0.56 -0.58
N VAL A 186 -16.91 -0.77 -0.79
CA VAL A 186 -17.81 0.12 -1.54
C VAL A 186 -19.15 0.19 -0.82
N ASP A 187 -19.66 1.40 -0.55
CA ASP A 187 -20.97 1.66 0.06
C ASP A 187 -21.26 0.84 1.33
N GLY A 188 -20.27 0.76 2.22
CA GLY A 188 -20.36 0.01 3.48
C GLY A 188 -20.30 -1.51 3.31
N LYS A 189 -19.98 -2.02 2.12
CA LYS A 189 -19.81 -3.45 1.86
C LYS A 189 -18.36 -3.79 1.58
N LEU A 190 -17.87 -4.85 2.21
CA LEU A 190 -16.56 -5.44 1.96
C LEU A 190 -16.68 -6.57 0.95
N TYR A 191 -15.96 -6.47 -0.16
CA TYR A 191 -15.83 -7.52 -1.16
C TYR A 191 -14.49 -8.21 -0.98
N LEU A 192 -14.52 -9.55 -0.91
CA LEU A 192 -13.31 -10.34 -0.74
C LEU A 192 -13.31 -11.58 -1.61
N ARG A 193 -12.21 -11.78 -2.33
CA ARG A 193 -11.97 -13.01 -3.09
C ARG A 193 -11.63 -14.15 -2.13
N MET A 194 -12.54 -15.12 -2.07
CA MET A 194 -12.40 -16.34 -1.28
C MET A 194 -11.61 -17.39 -2.05
N ALA A 195 -11.28 -18.50 -1.40
CA ALA A 195 -10.58 -19.61 -2.07
C ALA A 195 -11.36 -20.15 -3.28
N ASP A 196 -12.69 -20.16 -3.21
CA ASP A 196 -13.60 -20.80 -4.16
C ASP A 196 -14.74 -19.88 -4.65
N ASN A 197 -14.87 -18.65 -4.12
CA ASN A 197 -15.95 -17.74 -4.46
C ASN A 197 -15.57 -16.25 -4.32
N LEU A 198 -16.50 -15.35 -4.62
CA LEU A 198 -16.45 -13.94 -4.24
C LEU A 198 -17.52 -13.69 -3.18
N SER A 199 -17.11 -13.25 -1.99
CA SER A 199 -18.02 -12.95 -0.89
C SER A 199 -18.16 -11.44 -0.68
N CYS A 200 -19.35 -11.02 -0.28
CA CYS A 200 -19.67 -9.65 0.09
C CYS A 200 -20.20 -9.63 1.53
N PHE A 201 -19.64 -8.75 2.36
CA PHE A 201 -20.01 -8.60 3.77
C PHE A 201 -20.51 -7.18 4.01
N ASP A 202 -21.71 -7.02 4.59
CA ASP A 202 -22.17 -5.70 5.01
C ASP A 202 -21.47 -5.29 6.32
N LEU A 203 -20.62 -4.26 6.26
CA LEU A 203 -19.88 -3.76 7.41
C LEU A 203 -20.76 -2.96 8.39
N ARG A 204 -22.02 -2.70 8.03
CA ARG A 204 -23.00 -1.99 8.86
C ARG A 204 -23.94 -2.93 9.60
N ALA A 205 -23.88 -4.23 9.30
CA ALA A 205 -24.71 -5.23 9.96
C ALA A 205 -24.41 -5.28 11.46
N LYS A 206 -25.46 -5.34 12.29
CA LYS A 206 -25.30 -5.52 13.74
C LYS A 206 -24.85 -6.96 14.04
N PRO A 207 -23.99 -7.18 15.04
CA PRO A 207 -23.62 -8.53 15.46
C PRO A 207 -24.87 -9.36 15.80
N GLY A 208 -24.99 -10.57 15.25
CA GLY A 208 -26.01 -11.54 15.66
C GLY A 208 -27.31 -11.56 14.84
N VAL A 209 -27.38 -10.91 13.69
CA VAL A 209 -28.48 -11.15 12.72
C VAL A 209 -27.90 -11.92 11.54
N GLN A 210 -28.08 -13.24 11.56
CA GLN A 210 -28.01 -14.12 10.40
C GLN A 210 -29.40 -14.67 10.12
#